data_AF-Q21EG0-F1
#
_entry.id   AF-Q21EG0-F1
#
_cell.length_a   1.000
_cell.length_b   1.000
_cell.length_c   1.000
_cell.angle_alpha   90.00
_cell.angle_beta   90.00
_cell.angle_gamma   90.00
#
_symmetry.space_group_name_H-M   'P 1'
#
loop_
_entity.id
_entity.type
_entity.pdbx_description
1 polymer ?
#
loop_
_entity_poly.entity_id
_entity_poly.type
_entity_poly.pdbx_seq_one_letter_code
_entity_poly.pdbx_strand_id
1 'polypeptide(L)'
;MMRALIYCLILLCLGASLTYLVQHDTGYILISYGDTSVEMRFWFGVFTFSIGLLLLWWCFGLIRRGLTAFGVSRSWWSESKQKRAERHTQRGLINFVEGNWRAAKKDLVGAAKLSDKPLVHYLAAARSAYELGEKEETRFLIQQAEKHAPENDLAVAISQARILLMEKQLEQCLAVLTRARANHGEHPVVLELLCRTTIQLRDWTSLVELLPLLAKYKVYDAEELAQLKLNAYLSRLQHLAATAKKEGDHVLIRDLHAFWDAAPKELKANEKLLFCYAHELIKAKLYDEAESILRVKLKKSWHPELVNLYGRSRTVKSKDQLTHAESWLKTHPEDAVLHLALGRIAIRNKLWGKARGYLEQSIKLRETPQAYAELAEVFATLGETKLSIDCYKRGLLLSAGDS
;
A
#
# COMPACT_ATOMS: atom_id res chain seq x y z
N MET A 1 -76.74 -0.35 16.61
CA MET A 1 -78.12 0.12 16.36
C MET A 1 -78.62 1.14 17.38
N MET A 2 -78.35 0.99 18.70
CA MET A 2 -78.75 2.01 19.71
C MET A 2 -78.15 3.41 19.51
N ARG A 3 -76.88 3.53 19.07
CA ARG A 3 -76.27 4.86 18.84
C ARG A 3 -76.93 5.64 17.71
N ALA A 4 -77.35 4.95 16.64
CA ALA A 4 -78.08 5.58 15.53
C ALA A 4 -79.47 6.06 15.97
N LEU A 5 -80.16 5.30 16.82
CA LEU A 5 -81.43 5.70 17.42
C LEU A 5 -81.27 6.92 18.34
N ILE A 6 -80.21 6.97 19.16
CA ILE A 6 -79.92 8.12 20.02
C ILE A 6 -79.61 9.36 19.17
N TYR A 7 -78.80 9.24 18.11
CA TYR A 7 -78.53 10.36 17.21
C TYR A 7 -79.79 10.80 16.47
N CYS A 8 -80.66 9.88 16.05
CA CYS A 8 -81.91 10.20 15.39
C CYS A 8 -82.88 10.92 16.34
N LEU A 9 -82.95 10.50 17.60
CA LEU A 9 -83.79 11.12 18.63
C LEU A 9 -83.27 12.51 19.03
N ILE A 10 -81.94 12.67 19.15
CA ILE A 10 -81.30 13.98 19.36
C ILE A 10 -81.56 14.92 18.17
N LEU A 11 -81.46 14.41 16.93
CA LEU A 11 -81.73 15.19 15.72
C LEU A 11 -83.20 15.63 15.64
N LEU A 12 -84.13 14.76 16.05
CA LEU A 12 -85.56 15.03 16.04
C LEU A 12 -85.93 16.05 17.13
N CYS A 13 -85.37 15.92 18.34
CA CYS A 13 -85.50 16.92 19.40
C CYS A 13 -84.89 18.27 19.00
N LEU A 14 -83.70 18.28 18.37
CA LEU A 14 -83.08 19.50 17.86
C LEU A 14 -83.93 20.14 16.76
N GLY A 15 -84.49 19.36 15.83
CA GLY A 15 -85.38 19.87 14.78
C GLY A 15 -86.68 20.44 15.34
N ALA A 16 -87.27 19.79 16.34
CA ALA A 16 -88.48 20.27 17.03
C ALA A 16 -88.21 21.55 17.83
N SER A 17 -87.08 21.65 18.54
CA SER A 17 -86.68 22.89 19.22
C SER A 17 -86.35 24.01 18.25
N LEU A 18 -85.71 23.73 17.11
CA LEU A 18 -85.42 24.74 16.09
C LEU A 18 -86.70 25.30 15.48
N THR A 19 -87.67 24.45 15.17
CA THR A 19 -88.97 24.88 14.60
C THR A 19 -89.81 25.68 15.60
N TYR A 20 -89.76 25.33 16.89
CA TYR A 20 -90.39 26.12 17.96
C TYR A 20 -89.77 27.52 18.10
N LEU A 21 -88.43 27.63 18.08
CA LEU A 21 -87.72 28.93 18.11
C LEU A 21 -88.00 29.78 16.86
N VAL A 22 -88.16 29.16 15.70
CA VAL A 22 -88.50 29.86 14.45
C VAL A 22 -89.91 30.47 14.49
N GLN A 23 -90.85 29.86 15.23
CA GLN A 23 -92.23 30.36 15.33
C GLN A 23 -92.40 31.50 16.34
N HIS A 24 -91.57 31.56 17.39
CA HIS A 24 -91.78 32.51 18.50
C HIS A 24 -90.95 33.81 18.42
N ASP A 25 -89.92 33.89 17.57
CA ASP A 25 -89.11 35.12 17.39
C ASP A 25 -89.09 35.60 15.93
N THR A 26 -89.82 36.69 15.66
CA THR A 26 -89.81 37.43 14.39
C THR A 26 -88.69 38.47 14.36
N GLY A 27 -87.45 38.05 14.64
CA GLY A 27 -86.28 38.89 14.39
C GLY A 27 -86.11 39.14 12.89
N TYR A 28 -85.90 40.38 12.48
CA TYR A 28 -85.51 40.73 11.11
C TYR A 28 -84.06 41.22 11.10
N ILE A 29 -83.35 40.92 10.01
CA ILE A 29 -82.02 41.46 9.74
C ILE A 29 -82.23 42.51 8.65
N LEU A 30 -81.92 43.76 8.97
CA LEU A 30 -81.86 44.85 8.00
C LEU A 30 -80.40 45.03 7.60
N ILE A 31 -80.08 44.76 6.33
CA ILE A 31 -78.77 45.10 5.77
C ILE A 31 -78.98 46.33 4.88
N SER A 32 -78.54 47.49 5.36
CA SER A 32 -78.55 48.73 4.58
C SER A 32 -77.19 48.92 3.91
N TYR A 33 -77.18 49.02 2.58
CA TYR A 33 -75.99 49.37 1.81
C TYR A 33 -76.37 50.49 0.82
N GLY A 34 -75.84 51.70 1.05
CA GLY A 34 -76.23 52.90 0.32
C GLY A 34 -77.72 53.22 0.49
N ASP A 35 -78.41 53.53 -0.62
CA ASP A 35 -79.85 53.82 -0.63
C ASP A 35 -80.74 52.56 -0.68
N THR A 36 -80.15 51.36 -0.68
CA THR A 36 -80.89 50.10 -0.71
C THR A 36 -80.89 49.43 0.65
N SER A 37 -82.09 49.19 1.17
CA SER A 37 -82.32 48.39 2.37
C SER A 37 -82.98 47.09 1.99
N VAL A 38 -82.32 45.98 2.28
CA VAL A 38 -82.89 44.64 2.11
C VAL A 38 -83.30 44.14 3.49
N GLU A 39 -84.61 44.05 3.70
CA GLU A 39 -85.17 43.45 4.89
C GLU A 39 -85.32 41.94 4.65
N MET A 40 -84.64 41.13 5.47
CA MET A 40 -84.77 39.68 5.43
C MET A 40 -85.12 39.13 6.81
N ARG A 41 -85.89 38.02 6.82
CA ARG A 41 -86.16 37.28 8.05
C ARG A 41 -84.84 36.75 8.62
N PHE A 42 -84.62 36.85 9.93
CA PHE A 42 -83.36 36.44 10.58
C PHE A 42 -82.92 35.03 10.20
N TRP A 43 -83.87 34.09 10.21
CA TRP A 43 -83.63 32.69 9.83
C TRP A 43 -83.24 32.50 8.37
N PHE A 44 -83.74 33.35 7.46
CA PHE A 44 -83.34 33.32 6.05
C PHE A 44 -81.88 33.77 5.88
N GLY A 45 -81.45 34.78 6.64
CA GLY A 45 -80.05 35.23 6.67
C GLY A 45 -79.09 34.15 7.19
N VAL A 46 -79.43 33.51 8.32
CA VAL A 46 -78.62 32.42 8.91
C VAL A 46 -78.52 31.22 7.96
N PHE A 47 -79.61 30.85 7.30
CA PHE A 47 -79.62 29.74 6.35
C PHE A 47 -78.75 30.04 5.13
N THR A 48 -78.88 31.24 4.55
CA THR A 48 -78.10 31.69 3.39
C THR A 48 -76.61 31.75 3.73
N PHE A 49 -76.26 32.27 4.91
CA PHE A 49 -74.88 32.33 5.39
C PHE A 49 -74.28 30.92 5.57
N SER A 50 -75.04 30.01 6.18
CA SER A 50 -74.61 28.62 6.41
C SER A 50 -74.37 27.87 5.09
N ILE A 51 -75.26 28.05 4.11
CA ILE A 51 -75.08 27.49 2.75
C ILE A 51 -73.86 28.09 2.06
N GLY A 52 -73.66 29.41 2.16
CA GLY A 52 -72.48 30.07 1.61
C GLY A 52 -71.17 29.50 2.17
N LEU A 53 -71.14 29.22 3.48
CA LEU A 53 -69.97 28.66 4.16
C LEU A 53 -69.72 27.20 3.75
N LEU A 54 -70.78 26.42 3.57
CA LEU A 54 -70.72 25.05 3.03
C LEU A 54 -70.18 25.02 1.59
N LEU A 55 -70.68 25.90 0.73
CA LEU A 55 -70.22 26.03 -0.66
C LEU A 55 -68.76 26.46 -0.73
N LEU A 56 -68.33 27.43 0.09
CA LEU A 56 -66.93 27.84 0.20
C LEU A 56 -66.03 26.67 0.62
N TRP A 57 -66.44 25.90 1.63
CA TRP A 57 -65.70 24.72 2.07
C TRP A 57 -65.60 23.65 0.96
N TRP A 58 -66.69 23.42 0.24
CA TRP A 58 -66.72 22.49 -0.90
C TRP A 58 -65.81 22.95 -2.04
N CYS A 59 -65.89 24.23 -2.43
CA CYS A 59 -65.02 24.83 -3.45
C CYS A 59 -63.54 24.74 -3.05
N PHE A 60 -63.20 25.03 -1.80
CA PHE A 60 -61.83 24.89 -1.30
C PHE A 60 -61.33 23.44 -1.34
N GLY A 61 -62.20 22.48 -1.04
CA GLY A 61 -61.93 21.06 -1.16
C GLY A 61 -61.67 20.61 -2.61
N LEU A 62 -62.46 21.12 -3.56
CA LEU A 62 -62.31 20.81 -4.99
C LEU A 62 -61.02 21.43 -5.57
N ILE A 63 -60.70 22.68 -5.24
CA ILE A 63 -59.45 23.33 -5.65
C ILE A 63 -58.24 22.54 -5.12
N ARG A 64 -58.28 22.13 -3.85
CA ARG A 64 -57.19 21.35 -3.24
C ARG A 64 -57.01 19.98 -3.91
N ARG A 65 -58.11 19.30 -4.27
CA ARG A 65 -58.08 18.02 -5.00
C ARG A 65 -57.58 18.16 -6.43
N GLY A 66 -58.00 19.21 -7.14
CA GLY A 66 -57.53 19.53 -8.49
C GLY A 66 -56.03 19.81 -8.54
N LEU A 67 -55.51 20.57 -7.57
CA LEU A 67 -54.08 20.84 -7.44
C LEU A 67 -53.25 19.57 -7.12
N THR A 68 -53.80 18.62 -6.34
CA THR A 68 -53.11 17.34 -6.09
C THR A 68 -53.13 16.39 -7.28
N ALA A 69 -54.15 16.46 -8.16
CA ALA A 69 -54.24 15.63 -9.37
C ALA A 69 -53.23 16.06 -10.47
N PHE A 70 -52.82 17.33 -10.48
CA PHE A 70 -51.82 17.89 -11.39
C PHE A 70 -50.35 17.58 -11.00
N GLY A 71 -50.10 16.67 -10.06
CA GLY A 71 -48.74 16.18 -9.78
C GLY A 71 -47.83 17.14 -9.01
N VAL A 72 -48.34 18.28 -8.52
CA VAL A 72 -47.61 19.16 -7.59
C VAL A 72 -47.72 18.62 -6.16
N SER A 73 -47.15 17.44 -5.94
CA SER A 73 -46.86 16.98 -4.59
C SER A 73 -45.71 17.82 -4.03
N ARG A 74 -45.85 18.28 -2.77
CA ARG A 74 -44.82 18.98 -2.00
C ARG A 74 -43.49 18.20 -1.92
N SER A 75 -43.49 16.91 -2.27
CA SER A 75 -42.30 16.07 -2.38
C SER A 75 -41.39 16.37 -3.58
N TRP A 76 -41.86 17.08 -4.62
CA TRP A 76 -41.01 17.49 -5.75
C TRP A 76 -40.07 18.65 -5.38
N TRP A 77 -40.48 19.49 -4.43
CA TRP A 77 -39.67 20.63 -3.94
C TRP A 77 -38.73 20.27 -2.77
N SER A 78 -38.90 19.09 -2.16
CA SER A 78 -38.03 18.61 -1.09
C SER A 78 -37.38 17.29 -1.47
N GLU A 79 -36.55 17.27 -2.52
CA GLU A 79 -35.48 16.28 -2.52
C GLU A 79 -34.70 16.48 -1.24
N SER A 80 -34.82 15.52 -0.32
CA SER A 80 -34.08 15.52 0.94
C SER A 80 -32.60 15.75 0.63
N LYS A 81 -31.95 16.59 1.44
CA LYS A 81 -30.50 16.82 1.41
C LYS A 81 -29.73 15.51 1.27
N GLN A 82 -30.22 14.46 1.93
CA GLN A 82 -29.71 13.10 1.86
C GLN A 82 -29.79 12.48 0.46
N LYS A 83 -30.93 12.54 -0.23
CA LYS A 83 -31.06 11.99 -1.60
C LYS A 83 -30.13 12.68 -2.59
N ARG A 84 -29.88 13.98 -2.40
CA ARG A 84 -28.92 14.73 -3.23
C ARG A 84 -27.48 14.34 -2.91
N ALA A 85 -27.15 14.18 -1.63
CA ALA A 85 -25.85 13.68 -1.20
C ALA A 85 -25.58 12.29 -1.82
N GLU A 86 -26.53 11.36 -1.72
CA GLU A 86 -26.44 10.00 -2.28
C GLU A 86 -26.20 10.01 -3.80
N ARG A 87 -26.90 10.86 -4.55
CA ARG A 87 -26.67 11.00 -6.01
C ARG A 87 -25.26 11.53 -6.32
N HIS A 88 -24.81 12.55 -5.59
CA HIS A 88 -23.45 13.06 -5.73
C HIS A 88 -22.41 12.00 -5.36
N THR A 89 -22.64 11.23 -4.30
CA THR A 89 -21.76 10.11 -3.91
C THR A 89 -21.69 9.06 -5.00
N GLN A 90 -22.84 8.59 -5.50
CA GLN A 90 -22.88 7.55 -6.53
C GLN A 90 -22.16 8.01 -7.81
N ARG A 91 -22.51 9.20 -8.33
CA ARG A 91 -21.88 9.75 -9.54
C ARG A 91 -20.40 10.04 -9.31
N GLY A 92 -20.04 10.57 -8.14
CA GLY A 92 -18.67 10.88 -7.76
C GLY A 92 -17.79 9.64 -7.66
N LEU A 93 -18.29 8.55 -7.07
CA LEU A 93 -17.57 7.28 -6.95
C LEU A 93 -17.43 6.56 -8.29
N ILE A 94 -18.45 6.60 -9.16
CA ILE A 94 -18.35 6.07 -10.54
C ILE A 94 -17.24 6.82 -11.29
N ASN A 95 -17.30 8.16 -11.30
CA ASN A 95 -16.26 8.98 -11.93
C ASN A 95 -14.86 8.74 -11.31
N PHE A 96 -14.78 8.50 -10.01
CA PHE A 96 -13.52 8.21 -9.32
C PHE A 96 -12.90 6.90 -9.82
N VAL A 97 -13.70 5.85 -9.95
CA VAL A 97 -13.24 4.54 -10.45
C VAL A 97 -12.89 4.60 -11.94
N GLU A 98 -13.65 5.37 -12.73
CA GLU A 98 -13.37 5.59 -14.16
C GLU A 98 -12.15 6.48 -14.42
N GLY A 99 -11.56 7.10 -13.39
CA GLY A 99 -10.45 8.05 -13.53
C GLY A 99 -10.87 9.43 -14.04
N ASN A 100 -12.17 9.74 -14.04
CA ASN A 100 -12.73 11.05 -14.38
C ASN A 100 -12.54 12.05 -13.22
N TRP A 101 -11.29 12.35 -12.88
CA TRP A 101 -10.89 13.04 -11.64
C TRP A 101 -11.58 14.39 -11.41
N ARG A 102 -11.75 15.20 -12.47
CA ARG A 102 -12.40 16.51 -12.37
C ARG A 102 -13.87 16.41 -11.97
N ALA A 103 -14.60 15.47 -12.58
CA ALA A 103 -16.00 15.21 -12.26
C ALA A 103 -16.14 14.55 -10.89
N ALA A 104 -15.28 13.56 -10.59
CA ALA A 104 -15.20 12.88 -9.30
C ALA A 104 -15.02 13.89 -8.16
N LYS A 105 -14.00 14.75 -8.25
CA LYS A 105 -13.73 15.79 -7.25
C LYS A 105 -14.95 16.68 -7.02
N LYS A 106 -15.54 17.22 -8.10
CA LYS A 106 -16.71 18.12 -8.00
C LYS A 106 -17.87 17.45 -7.27
N ASP A 107 -18.19 16.22 -7.63
CA ASP A 107 -19.31 15.48 -7.05
C ASP A 107 -19.03 15.02 -5.62
N LEU A 108 -17.83 14.55 -5.32
CA LEU A 108 -17.44 14.11 -3.98
C LEU A 108 -17.36 15.29 -3.00
N VAL A 109 -16.86 16.46 -3.42
CA VAL A 109 -16.93 17.68 -2.59
C VAL A 109 -18.40 18.11 -2.38
N GLY A 110 -19.23 18.00 -3.42
CA GLY A 110 -20.67 18.24 -3.31
C GLY A 110 -21.35 17.31 -2.30
N ALA A 111 -21.03 16.01 -2.35
CA ALA A 111 -21.50 15.00 -1.40
C ALA A 111 -21.01 15.29 0.02
N ALA A 112 -19.73 15.66 0.19
CA ALA A 112 -19.13 15.98 1.49
C ALA A 112 -19.88 17.13 2.19
N LYS A 113 -20.23 18.19 1.47
CA LYS A 113 -20.98 19.34 2.03
C LYS A 113 -22.41 18.99 2.46
N LEU A 114 -22.99 17.95 1.87
CA LEU A 114 -24.38 17.56 2.10
C LEU A 114 -24.52 16.39 3.10
N SER A 115 -23.50 15.53 3.20
CA SER A 115 -23.47 14.35 4.05
C SER A 115 -23.21 14.70 5.51
N ASP A 116 -23.83 13.95 6.43
CA ASP A 116 -23.57 14.05 7.87
C ASP A 116 -22.23 13.37 8.25
N LYS A 117 -21.71 12.48 7.39
CA LYS A 117 -20.41 11.81 7.54
C LYS A 117 -19.56 12.04 6.29
N PRO A 118 -18.77 13.12 6.24
CA PRO A 118 -18.14 13.55 4.99
C PRO A 118 -16.73 12.96 4.76
N LEU A 119 -16.14 12.28 5.75
CA LEU A 119 -14.76 11.77 5.72
C LEU A 119 -14.36 11.10 4.40
N VAL A 120 -15.08 10.03 4.02
CA VAL A 120 -14.75 9.25 2.82
C VAL A 120 -14.85 10.10 1.55
N HIS A 121 -15.81 11.02 1.50
CA HIS A 121 -15.99 11.94 0.38
C HIS A 121 -14.82 12.92 0.27
N TYR A 122 -14.37 13.50 1.39
CA TYR A 122 -13.20 14.39 1.40
C TYR A 122 -11.91 13.65 1.02
N LEU A 123 -11.69 12.43 1.51
CA LEU A 123 -10.49 11.64 1.15
C LEU A 123 -10.47 11.25 -0.33
N ALA A 124 -11.60 10.81 -0.88
CA ALA A 124 -11.71 10.48 -2.31
C ALA A 124 -11.60 11.74 -3.19
N ALA A 125 -12.16 12.87 -2.74
CA ALA A 125 -11.99 14.15 -3.41
C ALA A 125 -10.53 14.64 -3.37
N ALA A 126 -9.85 14.50 -2.24
CA ALA A 126 -8.43 14.83 -2.10
C ALA A 126 -7.58 13.99 -3.04
N ARG A 127 -7.86 12.68 -3.14
CA ARG A 127 -7.20 11.81 -4.12
C ARG A 127 -7.46 12.26 -5.56
N SER A 128 -8.69 12.65 -5.88
CA SER A 128 -9.02 13.17 -7.21
C SER A 128 -8.29 14.49 -7.52
N ALA A 129 -8.17 15.39 -6.54
CA ALA A 129 -7.41 16.63 -6.67
C ALA A 129 -5.91 16.37 -6.89
N TYR A 130 -5.37 15.37 -6.20
CA TYR A 130 -3.98 14.94 -6.36
C TYR A 130 -3.69 14.46 -7.79
N GLU A 131 -4.57 13.62 -8.37
CA GLU A 131 -4.44 13.13 -9.74
C GLU A 131 -4.56 14.25 -10.80
N LEU A 132 -5.22 15.36 -10.45
CA LEU A 132 -5.29 16.56 -11.28
C LEU A 132 -4.05 17.47 -11.13
N GLY A 133 -3.11 17.14 -10.24
CA GLY A 133 -1.94 17.97 -9.93
C GLY A 133 -2.23 19.16 -9.01
N GLU A 134 -3.41 19.23 -8.40
CA GLU A 134 -3.85 20.35 -7.57
C GLU A 134 -3.39 20.18 -6.10
N LYS A 135 -2.13 20.51 -5.82
CA LYS A 135 -1.51 20.26 -4.50
C LYS A 135 -2.16 21.01 -3.34
N GLU A 136 -2.49 22.29 -3.52
CA GLU A 136 -3.13 23.09 -2.47
C GLU A 136 -4.52 22.56 -2.12
N GLU A 137 -5.32 22.24 -3.15
CA GLU A 137 -6.65 21.68 -2.98
C GLU A 137 -6.60 20.31 -2.31
N THR A 138 -5.62 19.48 -2.67
CA THR A 138 -5.38 18.18 -2.03
C THR A 138 -5.15 18.35 -0.53
N ARG A 139 -4.23 19.25 -0.12
CA ARG A 139 -3.96 19.53 1.29
C ARG A 139 -5.19 20.08 2.01
N PHE A 140 -5.89 21.00 1.38
CA PHE A 140 -7.12 21.57 1.93
C PHE A 140 -8.17 20.49 2.20
N LEU A 141 -8.42 19.60 1.24
CA LEU A 141 -9.41 18.52 1.37
C LEU A 141 -9.01 17.48 2.43
N ILE A 142 -7.72 17.15 2.56
CA ILE A 142 -7.22 16.31 3.67
C ILE A 142 -7.48 16.99 5.02
N GLN A 143 -7.21 18.30 5.13
CA GLN A 143 -7.48 19.05 6.35
C GLN A 143 -8.98 19.09 6.69
N GLN A 144 -9.86 19.17 5.68
CA GLN A 144 -11.30 19.06 5.91
C GLN A 144 -11.68 17.67 6.42
N ALA A 145 -11.08 16.61 5.87
CA ALA A 145 -11.29 15.25 6.36
C ALA A 145 -10.90 15.11 7.85
N GLU A 146 -9.74 15.63 8.23
CA GLU A 146 -9.25 15.62 9.62
C GLU A 146 -10.17 16.40 10.58
N LYS A 147 -10.61 17.59 10.18
CA LYS A 147 -11.51 18.44 10.99
C LYS A 147 -12.88 17.80 11.24
N HIS A 148 -13.42 17.12 10.23
CA HIS A 148 -14.79 16.59 10.29
C HIS A 148 -14.90 15.18 10.90
N ALA A 149 -13.79 14.46 11.06
CA ALA A 149 -13.78 13.13 11.66
C ALA A 149 -12.46 12.87 12.43
N PRO A 150 -12.17 13.63 13.50
CA PRO A 150 -10.96 13.47 14.29
C PRO A 150 -10.85 12.09 14.96
N GLU A 151 -11.98 11.43 15.22
CA GLU A 151 -12.03 10.06 15.73
C GLU A 151 -11.53 9.01 14.73
N ASN A 152 -11.44 9.36 13.44
CA ASN A 152 -11.03 8.48 12.35
C ASN A 152 -9.65 8.87 11.77
N ASP A 153 -8.73 9.33 12.62
CA ASP A 153 -7.38 9.77 12.26
C ASP A 153 -6.60 8.74 11.41
N LEU A 154 -6.73 7.44 11.71
CA LEU A 154 -6.06 6.38 10.94
C LEU A 154 -6.37 6.42 9.43
N ALA A 155 -7.63 6.65 9.05
CA ALA A 155 -8.04 6.71 7.64
C ALA A 155 -7.45 7.93 6.93
N VAL A 156 -7.34 9.05 7.65
CA VAL A 156 -6.69 10.27 7.16
C VAL A 156 -5.19 10.03 7.00
N ALA A 157 -4.53 9.47 8.02
CA ALA A 157 -3.11 9.17 8.00
C ALA A 157 -2.73 8.18 6.88
N ILE A 158 -3.51 7.13 6.64
CA ILE A 158 -3.27 6.18 5.53
C ILE A 158 -3.41 6.89 4.18
N SER A 159 -4.46 7.71 4.00
CA SER A 159 -4.67 8.46 2.76
C SER A 159 -3.54 9.45 2.50
N GLN A 160 -3.13 10.19 3.54
CA GLN A 160 -2.01 11.12 3.48
C GLN A 160 -0.70 10.40 3.14
N ALA A 161 -0.41 9.28 3.83
CA ALA A 161 0.80 8.50 3.59
C ALA A 161 0.88 7.97 2.15
N ARG A 162 -0.26 7.51 1.57
CA ARG A 162 -0.32 7.06 0.17
C ARG A 162 0.00 8.18 -0.81
N ILE A 163 -0.51 9.39 -0.57
CA ILE A 163 -0.21 10.56 -1.40
C ILE A 163 1.27 10.93 -1.27
N LEU A 164 1.81 11.01 -0.04
CA LEU A 164 3.23 11.31 0.20
C LEU A 164 4.17 10.29 -0.44
N LEU A 165 3.80 9.00 -0.42
CA LEU A 165 4.55 7.93 -1.09
C LEU A 165 4.61 8.17 -2.61
N MET A 166 3.49 8.56 -3.23
CA MET A 166 3.46 8.85 -4.66
C MET A 166 4.21 10.14 -5.03
N GLU A 167 4.22 11.12 -4.13
CA GLU A 167 5.05 12.33 -4.27
C GLU A 167 6.54 12.08 -3.99
N LYS A 168 6.94 10.86 -3.60
CA LYS A 168 8.29 10.51 -3.14
C LYS A 168 8.78 11.35 -1.96
N GLN A 169 7.86 11.88 -1.14
CA GLN A 169 8.17 12.57 0.12
C GLN A 169 8.30 11.54 1.24
N LEU A 170 9.34 10.72 1.15
CA LEU A 170 9.46 9.50 1.94
C LEU A 170 9.66 9.75 3.44
N GLU A 171 10.42 10.79 3.82
CA GLU A 171 10.65 11.15 5.22
C GLU A 171 9.35 11.61 5.90
N GLN A 172 8.56 12.44 5.21
CA GLN A 172 7.25 12.88 5.69
C GLN A 172 6.27 11.71 5.77
N CYS A 173 6.29 10.82 4.77
CA CYS A 173 5.49 9.59 4.77
C CYS A 173 5.83 8.72 6.00
N LEU A 174 7.12 8.53 6.29
CA LEU A 174 7.60 7.78 7.44
C LEU A 174 7.13 8.41 8.76
N ALA A 175 7.20 9.73 8.88
CA ALA A 175 6.74 10.45 10.08
C ALA A 175 5.23 10.25 10.33
N VAL A 176 4.40 10.40 9.28
CA VAL A 176 2.94 10.18 9.36
C VAL A 176 2.63 8.74 9.76
N LEU A 177 3.28 7.75 9.13
CA LEU A 177 3.05 6.33 9.42
C LEU A 177 3.54 5.94 10.82
N THR A 178 4.65 6.51 11.29
CA THR A 178 5.18 6.26 12.64
C THR A 178 4.22 6.78 13.71
N ARG A 179 3.67 7.99 13.51
CA ARG A 179 2.61 8.54 14.39
C ARG A 179 1.34 7.69 14.35
N ALA A 180 0.91 7.27 13.16
CA ALA A 180 -0.26 6.40 13.01
C ALA A 180 -0.08 5.07 13.74
N ARG A 181 1.10 4.45 13.65
CA ARG A 181 1.43 3.21 14.38
C ARG A 181 1.44 3.43 15.89
N ALA A 182 1.97 4.55 16.37
CA ALA A 182 1.98 4.87 17.80
C ALA A 182 0.56 5.04 18.38
N ASN A 183 -0.35 5.65 17.60
CA ASN A 183 -1.71 5.97 18.04
C ASN A 183 -2.69 4.79 17.88
N HIS A 184 -2.54 3.98 16.84
CA HIS A 184 -3.52 2.96 16.45
C HIS A 184 -2.97 1.52 16.52
N GLY A 185 -1.75 1.35 17.02
CA GLY A 185 -1.08 0.07 17.09
C GLY A 185 -0.66 -0.48 15.72
N GLU A 186 -0.50 -1.79 15.67
CA GLU A 186 0.12 -2.49 14.53
C GLU A 186 -0.90 -2.87 13.45
N HIS A 187 -1.46 -1.85 12.79
CA HIS A 187 -2.42 -2.05 11.71
C HIS A 187 -1.73 -2.57 10.43
N PRO A 188 -2.22 -3.66 9.78
CA PRO A 188 -1.57 -4.28 8.62
C PRO A 188 -1.24 -3.33 7.47
N VAL A 189 -2.16 -2.44 7.11
CA VAL A 189 -1.95 -1.45 6.02
C VAL A 189 -0.86 -0.43 6.38
N VAL A 190 -0.75 -0.05 7.67
CA VAL A 190 0.30 0.88 8.12
C VAL A 190 1.65 0.19 8.06
N LEU A 191 1.73 -1.07 8.50
CA LEU A 191 2.93 -1.89 8.39
C LEU A 191 3.38 -2.10 6.93
N GLU A 192 2.44 -2.37 6.03
CA GLU A 192 2.72 -2.51 4.60
C GLU A 192 3.29 -1.20 4.02
N LEU A 193 2.67 -0.05 4.35
CA LEU A 193 3.15 1.25 3.91
C LEU A 193 4.52 1.58 4.51
N LEU A 194 4.76 1.28 5.79
CA LEU A 194 6.08 1.42 6.43
C LEU A 194 7.13 0.57 5.72
N CYS A 195 6.80 -0.67 5.36
CA CYS A 195 7.68 -1.55 4.59
C CYS A 195 8.03 -0.94 3.24
N ARG A 196 7.04 -0.47 2.47
CA ARG A 196 7.27 0.18 1.17
C ARG A 196 8.12 1.45 1.31
N THR A 197 7.83 2.29 2.31
CA THR A 197 8.55 3.55 2.55
C THR A 197 10.00 3.30 2.96
N THR A 198 10.25 2.37 3.88
CA THR A 198 11.60 2.02 4.35
C THR A 198 12.46 1.42 3.23
N ILE A 199 11.88 0.57 2.36
CA ILE A 199 12.56 0.06 1.16
C ILE A 199 12.98 1.21 0.23
N GLN A 200 12.10 2.18 -0.03
CA GLN A 200 12.44 3.31 -0.91
C GLN A 200 13.45 4.26 -0.28
N LEU A 201 13.42 4.45 1.04
CA LEU A 201 14.44 5.19 1.81
C LEU A 201 15.77 4.46 1.88
N ARG A 202 15.81 3.16 1.54
CA ARG A 202 16.96 2.27 1.76
C ARG A 202 17.36 2.19 3.23
N ASP A 203 16.41 2.37 4.14
CA ASP A 203 16.60 2.16 5.58
C ASP A 203 16.42 0.68 5.91
N TRP A 204 17.46 -0.10 5.60
CA TRP A 204 17.46 -1.54 5.76
C TRP A 204 17.46 -1.98 7.22
N THR A 205 17.92 -1.13 8.14
CA THR A 205 17.93 -1.43 9.58
C THR A 205 16.50 -1.44 10.09
N SER A 206 15.75 -0.37 9.85
CA SER A 206 14.33 -0.28 10.21
C SER A 206 13.49 -1.34 9.50
N LEU A 207 13.81 -1.66 8.24
CA LEU A 207 13.13 -2.73 7.51
C LEU A 207 13.31 -4.09 8.22
N VAL A 208 14.53 -4.44 8.65
CA VAL A 208 14.80 -5.71 9.34
C VAL A 208 14.03 -5.79 10.67
N GLU A 209 13.93 -4.69 11.41
CA GLU A 209 13.13 -4.60 12.65
C GLU A 209 11.62 -4.76 12.40
N LEU A 210 11.13 -4.39 11.21
CA LEU A 210 9.73 -4.51 10.82
C LEU A 210 9.34 -5.95 10.43
N LEU A 211 10.27 -6.78 9.95
CA LEU A 211 10.00 -8.12 9.42
C LEU A 211 9.24 -9.05 10.40
N PRO A 212 9.55 -9.10 11.71
CA PRO A 212 8.80 -9.91 12.67
C PRO A 212 7.35 -9.45 12.82
N LEU A 213 7.10 -8.13 12.75
CA LEU A 213 5.76 -7.56 12.80
C LEU A 213 4.96 -7.91 11.54
N LEU A 214 5.58 -7.79 10.35
CA LEU A 214 4.96 -8.20 9.09
C LEU A 214 4.56 -9.68 9.09
N ALA A 215 5.39 -10.53 9.70
CA ALA A 215 5.10 -11.95 9.91
C ALA A 215 3.92 -12.17 10.85
N LYS A 216 3.95 -11.51 12.02
CA LYS A 216 2.93 -11.66 13.07
C LYS A 216 1.53 -11.28 12.58
N TYR A 217 1.44 -10.20 11.82
CA TYR A 217 0.17 -9.68 11.31
C TYR A 217 -0.20 -10.19 9.90
N LYS A 218 0.58 -11.13 9.35
CA LYS A 218 0.34 -11.77 8.04
C LYS A 218 0.08 -10.74 6.93
N VAL A 219 0.90 -9.69 6.89
CA VAL A 219 0.78 -8.61 5.89
C VAL A 219 1.08 -9.13 4.49
N TYR A 220 2.00 -10.09 4.39
CA TYR A 220 2.38 -10.79 3.18
C TYR A 220 2.18 -12.30 3.37
N ASP A 221 2.11 -13.02 2.26
CA ASP A 221 2.15 -14.48 2.33
C ASP A 221 3.52 -14.99 2.82
N ALA A 222 3.61 -16.29 3.12
CA ALA A 222 4.84 -16.86 3.68
C ALA A 222 6.02 -16.82 2.70
N GLU A 223 5.76 -16.93 1.40
CA GLU A 223 6.80 -16.96 0.36
C GLU A 223 7.32 -15.56 0.06
N GLU A 224 6.42 -14.60 -0.17
CA GLU A 224 6.70 -13.18 -0.31
C GLU A 224 7.48 -12.65 0.89
N LEU A 225 7.08 -13.01 2.11
CA LEU A 225 7.77 -12.61 3.31
C LEU A 225 9.18 -13.23 3.40
N ALA A 226 9.35 -14.49 3.00
CA ALA A 226 10.67 -15.13 2.98
C ALA A 226 11.61 -14.45 1.96
N GLN A 227 11.10 -14.11 0.78
CA GLN A 227 11.84 -13.37 -0.24
C GLN A 227 12.18 -11.95 0.24
N LEU A 228 11.22 -11.24 0.84
CA LEU A 228 11.42 -9.92 1.42
C LEU A 228 12.48 -9.94 2.53
N LYS A 229 12.42 -10.94 3.42
CA LYS A 229 13.44 -11.15 4.47
C LYS A 229 14.82 -11.32 3.85
N LEU A 230 14.97 -12.23 2.88
CA LEU A 230 16.27 -12.46 2.24
C LEU A 230 16.80 -11.19 1.56
N ASN A 231 15.95 -10.50 0.79
CA ASN A 231 16.33 -9.27 0.10
C ASN A 231 16.71 -8.15 1.08
N ALA A 232 15.97 -7.97 2.17
CA ALA A 232 16.29 -6.97 3.19
C ALA A 232 17.67 -7.19 3.80
N TYR A 233 18.02 -8.44 4.14
CA TYR A 233 19.33 -8.77 4.70
C TYR A 233 20.46 -8.64 3.66
N LEU A 234 20.23 -9.04 2.41
CA LEU A 234 21.19 -8.84 1.32
C LEU A 234 21.46 -7.35 1.08
N SER A 235 20.42 -6.53 0.98
CA SER A 235 20.54 -5.08 0.79
C SER A 235 21.19 -4.39 1.98
N ARG A 236 20.89 -4.84 3.21
CA ARG A 236 21.58 -4.36 4.43
C ARG A 236 23.08 -4.64 4.39
N LEU A 237 23.47 -5.87 4.03
CA LEU A 237 24.88 -6.25 3.91
C LEU A 237 25.61 -5.41 2.86
N GLN A 238 25.00 -5.23 1.68
CA GLN A 238 25.57 -4.41 0.60
C GLN A 238 25.72 -2.94 1.01
N HIS A 239 24.72 -2.38 1.69
CA HIS A 239 24.75 -1.01 2.18
C HIS A 239 25.83 -0.82 3.26
N LEU A 240 25.96 -1.77 4.19
CA LEU A 240 26.99 -1.79 5.22
C LEU A 240 28.39 -1.83 4.60
N ALA A 241 28.62 -2.73 3.64
CA ALA A 241 29.89 -2.81 2.94
C ALA A 241 30.25 -1.52 2.18
N ALA A 242 29.25 -0.86 1.58
CA ALA A 242 29.44 0.39 0.85
C ALA A 242 29.73 1.61 1.76
N THR A 243 29.11 1.66 2.94
CA THR A 243 29.26 2.75 3.90
C THR A 243 30.56 2.63 4.69
N ALA A 244 30.83 1.47 5.29
CA ALA A 244 32.01 1.27 6.12
C ALA A 244 33.33 1.38 5.34
N LYS A 245 33.32 1.12 4.02
CA LYS A 245 34.49 1.39 3.14
C LYS A 245 34.93 2.86 3.16
N LYS A 246 34.04 3.81 3.47
CA LYS A 246 34.38 5.23 3.60
C LYS A 246 34.97 5.57 4.98
N GLU A 247 34.67 4.78 5.99
CA GLU A 247 35.02 5.04 7.40
C GLU A 247 36.28 4.29 7.84
N GLY A 248 36.62 3.20 7.13
CA GLY A 248 37.87 2.45 7.30
C GLY A 248 37.65 0.96 7.56
N ASP A 249 38.70 0.17 7.32
CA ASP A 249 38.62 -1.31 7.36
C ASP A 249 38.21 -1.86 8.74
N HIS A 250 38.61 -1.22 9.84
CA HIS A 250 38.24 -1.66 11.19
C HIS A 250 36.74 -1.56 11.47
N VAL A 251 36.09 -0.51 10.96
CA VAL A 251 34.64 -0.32 11.11
C VAL A 251 33.90 -1.38 10.31
N LEU A 252 34.35 -1.63 9.07
CA LEU A 252 33.79 -2.66 8.20
C LEU A 252 33.82 -4.04 8.85
N ILE A 253 34.96 -4.43 9.43
CA ILE A 253 35.10 -5.74 10.08
C ILE A 253 34.13 -5.89 11.25
N ARG A 254 34.08 -4.90 12.15
CA ARG A 254 33.17 -4.89 13.30
C ARG A 254 31.71 -5.02 12.84
N ASP A 255 31.33 -4.25 11.83
CA ASP A 255 29.95 -4.20 11.37
C ASP A 255 29.55 -5.48 10.62
N LEU A 256 30.47 -6.08 9.86
CA LEU A 256 30.26 -7.40 9.24
C LEU A 256 30.02 -8.49 10.28
N HIS A 257 30.83 -8.51 11.35
CA HIS A 257 30.64 -9.46 12.46
C HIS A 257 29.31 -9.24 13.17
N ALA A 258 28.96 -7.99 13.51
CA ALA A 258 27.68 -7.67 14.13
C ALA A 258 26.49 -8.03 13.24
N PHE A 259 26.59 -7.80 11.93
CA PHE A 259 25.58 -8.20 10.95
C PHE A 259 25.39 -9.72 10.94
N TRP A 260 26.50 -10.47 10.84
CA TRP A 260 26.43 -11.91 10.83
C TRP A 260 25.85 -12.43 12.13
N ASP A 261 26.32 -11.98 13.30
CA ASP A 261 25.81 -12.44 14.59
C ASP A 261 24.30 -12.21 14.75
N ALA A 262 23.80 -11.04 14.34
CA ALA A 262 22.38 -10.71 14.39
C ALA A 262 21.51 -11.46 13.34
N ALA A 263 22.11 -12.06 12.30
CA ALA A 263 21.34 -12.74 11.27
C ALA A 263 20.73 -14.07 11.78
N PRO A 264 19.44 -14.34 11.51
CA PRO A 264 18.77 -15.60 11.83
C PRO A 264 19.49 -16.82 11.23
N LYS A 265 19.45 -17.96 11.95
CA LYS A 265 20.10 -19.22 11.51
C LYS A 265 19.64 -19.69 10.13
N GLU A 266 18.34 -19.55 9.84
CA GLU A 266 17.74 -19.90 8.55
C GLU A 266 18.35 -19.09 7.41
N LEU A 267 18.55 -17.78 7.62
CA LEU A 267 19.15 -16.89 6.62
C LEU A 267 20.65 -17.14 6.48
N LYS A 268 21.38 -17.42 7.57
CA LYS A 268 22.79 -17.82 7.52
C LYS A 268 23.01 -19.09 6.70
N ALA A 269 22.04 -19.99 6.70
CA ALA A 269 22.09 -21.22 5.90
C ALA A 269 21.77 -20.98 4.42
N ASN A 270 21.18 -19.82 4.06
CA ASN A 270 20.86 -19.45 2.69
C ASN A 270 22.15 -19.22 1.89
N GLU A 271 22.22 -19.83 0.71
CA GLU A 271 23.41 -19.81 -0.16
C GLU A 271 23.76 -18.41 -0.65
N LYS A 272 22.75 -17.62 -1.05
CA LYS A 272 22.97 -16.27 -1.59
C LYS A 272 23.53 -15.33 -0.53
N LEU A 273 22.98 -15.39 0.69
CA LEU A 273 23.46 -14.55 1.79
C LEU A 273 24.89 -14.93 2.20
N LEU A 274 25.17 -16.23 2.31
CA LEU A 274 26.51 -16.72 2.63
C LEU A 274 27.52 -16.35 1.55
N PHE A 275 27.16 -16.45 0.27
CA PHE A 275 28.00 -16.01 -0.85
C PHE A 275 28.37 -14.53 -0.72
N CYS A 276 27.38 -13.65 -0.56
CA CYS A 276 27.62 -12.22 -0.41
C CYS A 276 28.46 -11.90 0.82
N TYR A 277 28.18 -12.56 1.95
CA TYR A 277 28.93 -12.36 3.18
C TYR A 277 30.40 -12.79 3.03
N ALA A 278 30.65 -14.00 2.52
CA ALA A 278 32.00 -14.49 2.25
C ALA A 278 32.77 -13.60 1.26
N HIS A 279 32.08 -13.07 0.25
CA HIS A 279 32.66 -12.13 -0.70
C HIS A 279 33.11 -10.83 -0.04
N GLU A 280 32.30 -10.26 0.86
CA GLU A 280 32.69 -9.05 1.61
C GLU A 280 33.82 -9.33 2.62
N LEU A 281 33.85 -10.51 3.27
CA LEU A 281 35.00 -10.94 4.09
C LEU A 281 36.30 -11.00 3.28
N ILE A 282 36.27 -11.58 2.07
CA ILE A 282 37.43 -11.66 1.18
C ILE A 282 37.91 -10.26 0.78
N LYS A 283 37.00 -9.32 0.49
CA LYS A 283 37.34 -7.92 0.22
C LYS A 283 37.96 -7.22 1.43
N ALA A 284 37.46 -7.50 2.63
CA ALA A 284 38.01 -7.04 3.90
C ALA A 284 39.30 -7.77 4.31
N LYS A 285 39.83 -8.67 3.46
CA LYS A 285 41.04 -9.48 3.69
C LYS A 285 40.93 -10.45 4.87
N LEU A 286 39.72 -10.75 5.34
CA LEU A 286 39.42 -11.76 6.37
C LEU A 286 39.34 -13.16 5.75
N TYR A 287 40.44 -13.61 5.17
CA TYR A 287 40.47 -14.82 4.36
C TYR A 287 40.25 -16.11 5.15
N ASP A 288 40.80 -16.22 6.35
CA ASP A 288 40.69 -17.43 7.18
C ASP A 288 39.24 -17.66 7.65
N GLU A 289 38.52 -16.57 7.98
CA GLU A 289 37.10 -16.63 8.32
C GLU A 289 36.24 -17.02 7.12
N ALA A 290 36.47 -16.38 5.96
CA ALA A 290 35.77 -16.70 4.72
C ALA A 290 35.97 -18.17 4.34
N GLU A 291 37.19 -18.68 4.44
CA GLU A 291 37.51 -20.07 4.13
C GLU A 291 36.77 -21.04 5.06
N SER A 292 36.77 -20.78 6.37
CA SER A 292 36.10 -21.62 7.36
C SER A 292 34.60 -21.74 7.10
N ILE A 293 33.90 -20.61 6.87
CA ILE A 293 32.46 -20.63 6.61
C ILE A 293 32.12 -21.32 5.28
N LEU A 294 32.92 -21.10 4.24
CA LEU A 294 32.73 -21.71 2.92
C LEU A 294 32.94 -23.22 3.00
N ARG A 295 33.98 -23.68 3.72
CA ARG A 295 34.28 -25.10 3.92
C ARG A 295 33.12 -25.83 4.57
N VAL A 296 32.54 -25.26 5.64
CA VAL A 296 31.41 -25.86 6.36
C VAL A 296 30.17 -25.95 5.46
N LYS A 297 29.89 -24.92 4.66
CA LYS A 297 28.74 -24.91 3.74
C LYS A 297 28.93 -25.87 2.57
N LEU A 298 30.09 -25.88 1.93
CA LEU A 298 30.42 -26.77 0.80
C LEU A 298 30.34 -28.25 1.17
N LYS A 299 30.64 -28.62 2.42
CA LYS A 299 30.46 -29.99 2.92
C LYS A 299 28.99 -30.44 2.93
N LYS A 300 28.05 -29.51 3.10
CA LYS A 300 26.60 -29.80 3.15
C LYS A 300 25.92 -29.64 1.79
N SER A 301 26.31 -28.62 1.04
CA SER A 301 25.68 -28.23 -0.22
C SER A 301 26.75 -27.72 -1.19
N TRP A 302 26.97 -28.44 -2.28
CA TRP A 302 27.99 -28.12 -3.27
C TRP A 302 27.48 -27.06 -4.25
N HIS A 303 28.16 -25.91 -4.30
CA HIS A 303 27.85 -24.84 -5.25
C HIS A 303 29.14 -24.29 -5.86
N PRO A 304 29.30 -24.32 -7.20
CA PRO A 304 30.51 -23.85 -7.87
C PRO A 304 30.88 -22.40 -7.52
N GLU A 305 29.90 -21.51 -7.31
CA GLU A 305 30.15 -20.12 -6.93
C GLU A 305 30.86 -20.00 -5.57
N LEU A 306 30.50 -20.85 -4.59
CA LEU A 306 31.15 -20.91 -3.29
C LEU A 306 32.56 -21.51 -3.40
N VAL A 307 32.76 -22.49 -4.29
CA VAL A 307 34.09 -23.06 -4.59
C VAL A 307 35.00 -22.00 -5.20
N ASN A 308 34.47 -21.16 -6.09
CA ASN A 308 35.20 -20.04 -6.67
C ASN A 308 35.68 -19.06 -5.59
N LEU A 309 34.81 -18.67 -4.64
CA LEU A 309 35.19 -17.83 -3.49
C LEU A 309 36.21 -18.53 -2.58
N TYR A 310 36.07 -19.85 -2.39
CA TYR A 310 37.00 -20.64 -1.60
C TYR A 310 38.41 -20.56 -2.17
N GLY A 311 38.59 -20.76 -3.48
CA GLY A 311 39.88 -20.62 -4.15
C GLY A 311 40.47 -19.22 -4.04
N ARG A 312 39.63 -18.17 -3.98
CA ARG A 312 40.06 -16.77 -3.82
C ARG A 312 40.45 -16.41 -2.39
N SER A 313 40.02 -17.19 -1.39
CA SER A 313 40.34 -16.95 0.03
C SER A 313 41.82 -17.24 0.28
N ARG A 314 42.65 -16.20 0.48
CA ARG A 314 44.12 -16.27 0.66
C ARG A 314 44.48 -16.55 2.12
N THR A 315 44.15 -17.76 2.59
CA THR A 315 44.42 -18.17 3.98
C THR A 315 45.90 -18.19 4.33
N VAL A 316 46.22 -18.00 5.61
CA VAL A 316 47.60 -18.18 6.11
C VAL A 316 48.03 -19.64 5.97
N LYS A 317 47.10 -20.57 6.24
CA LYS A 317 47.31 -22.02 6.12
C LYS A 317 47.00 -22.54 4.72
N SER A 318 47.64 -21.95 3.72
CA SER A 318 47.33 -22.25 2.31
C SER A 318 47.59 -23.70 1.89
N LYS A 319 48.50 -24.41 2.57
CA LYS A 319 48.75 -25.84 2.35
C LYS A 319 47.57 -26.70 2.81
N ASP A 320 47.05 -26.44 4.01
CA ASP A 320 45.90 -27.16 4.56
C ASP A 320 44.66 -26.92 3.69
N GLN A 321 44.47 -25.67 3.23
CA GLN A 321 43.43 -25.30 2.28
C GLN A 321 43.52 -26.13 0.98
N LEU A 322 44.73 -26.33 0.45
CA LEU A 322 44.94 -27.15 -0.75
C LEU A 322 44.55 -28.61 -0.49
N THR A 323 45.06 -29.20 0.59
CA THR A 323 44.78 -30.61 0.93
C THR A 323 43.28 -30.86 1.14
N HIS A 324 42.57 -29.92 1.75
CA HIS A 324 41.12 -30.00 1.87
C HIS A 324 40.41 -29.88 0.53
N ALA A 325 40.79 -28.91 -0.32
CA ALA A 325 40.20 -28.79 -1.65
C ALA A 325 40.48 -30.01 -2.54
N GLU A 326 41.69 -30.58 -2.47
CA GLU A 326 42.06 -31.80 -3.19
C GLU A 326 41.18 -32.99 -2.76
N SER A 327 40.75 -33.03 -1.50
CA SER A 327 39.82 -34.08 -1.02
C SER A 327 38.45 -34.05 -1.73
N TRP A 328 38.02 -32.88 -2.20
CA TRP A 328 36.75 -32.71 -2.93
C TRP A 328 36.81 -33.26 -4.36
N LEU A 329 38.00 -33.44 -4.95
CA LEU A 329 38.12 -34.09 -6.26
C LEU A 329 37.63 -35.54 -6.26
N LYS A 330 37.61 -36.20 -5.09
CA LYS A 330 37.08 -37.56 -4.95
C LYS A 330 35.57 -37.62 -5.24
N THR A 331 34.84 -36.57 -4.91
CA THR A 331 33.38 -36.49 -5.10
C THR A 331 32.98 -35.61 -6.30
N HIS A 332 33.84 -34.67 -6.70
CA HIS A 332 33.59 -33.73 -7.79
C HIS A 332 34.75 -33.67 -8.80
N PRO A 333 35.12 -34.79 -9.46
CA PRO A 333 36.29 -34.84 -10.34
C PRO A 333 36.15 -33.99 -11.61
N GLU A 334 34.92 -33.76 -12.09
CA GLU A 334 34.62 -33.06 -13.34
C GLU A 334 34.15 -31.60 -13.12
N ASP A 335 34.30 -31.04 -11.91
CA ASP A 335 33.96 -29.65 -11.65
C ASP A 335 35.10 -28.71 -12.09
N ALA A 336 34.89 -28.02 -13.22
CA ALA A 336 35.85 -27.06 -13.75
C ALA A 336 36.21 -25.95 -12.74
N VAL A 337 35.26 -25.49 -11.93
CA VAL A 337 35.48 -24.40 -10.96
C VAL A 337 36.32 -24.88 -9.78
N LEU A 338 36.20 -26.15 -9.39
CA LEU A 338 37.07 -26.76 -8.40
C LEU A 338 38.52 -26.83 -8.90
N HIS A 339 38.73 -27.26 -10.14
CA HIS A 339 40.07 -27.28 -10.75
C HIS A 339 40.68 -25.88 -10.83
N LEU A 340 39.90 -24.86 -11.19
CA LEU A 340 40.35 -23.47 -11.16
C LEU A 340 40.73 -23.03 -9.74
N ALA A 341 39.90 -23.33 -8.74
CA ALA A 341 40.18 -23.01 -7.34
C ALA A 341 41.46 -23.70 -6.84
N LEU A 342 41.68 -24.97 -7.20
CA LEU A 342 42.90 -25.72 -6.89
C LEU A 342 44.13 -25.12 -7.56
N GLY A 343 44.01 -24.71 -8.83
CA GLY A 343 45.05 -23.97 -9.56
C GLY A 343 45.50 -22.73 -8.79
N ARG A 344 44.55 -21.89 -8.37
CA ARG A 344 44.82 -20.68 -7.56
C ARG A 344 45.53 -20.99 -6.26
N ILE A 345 45.06 -21.99 -5.53
CA ILE A 345 45.65 -22.37 -4.25
C ILE A 345 47.08 -22.93 -4.49
N ALA A 346 47.29 -23.73 -5.53
CA ALA A 346 48.60 -24.29 -5.88
C ALA A 346 49.61 -23.20 -6.30
N ILE A 347 49.19 -22.19 -7.07
CA ILE A 347 50.00 -21.01 -7.41
C ILE A 347 50.51 -20.34 -6.14
N ARG A 348 49.62 -20.08 -5.16
CA ARG A 348 49.99 -19.43 -3.89
C ARG A 348 50.97 -20.26 -3.07
N ASN A 349 50.89 -21.58 -3.15
CA ASN A 349 51.83 -22.51 -2.53
C ASN A 349 53.11 -22.73 -3.35
N LYS A 350 53.28 -22.05 -4.50
CA LYS A 350 54.41 -22.19 -5.44
C LYS A 350 54.56 -23.61 -6.01
N LEU A 351 53.45 -24.34 -6.13
CA LEU A 351 53.40 -25.70 -6.68
C LEU A 351 53.06 -25.64 -8.18
N TRP A 352 53.95 -25.06 -8.97
CA TRP A 352 53.70 -24.70 -10.37
C TRP A 352 53.25 -25.87 -11.26
N GLY A 353 53.85 -27.05 -11.11
CA GLY A 353 53.47 -28.25 -11.87
C GLY A 353 52.04 -28.72 -11.56
N LYS A 354 51.64 -28.70 -10.28
CA LYS A 354 50.26 -28.99 -9.87
C LYS A 354 49.29 -27.91 -10.37
N ALA A 355 49.67 -26.64 -10.23
CA ALA A 355 48.86 -25.51 -10.69
C ALA A 355 48.55 -25.62 -12.19
N ARG A 356 49.56 -25.90 -13.01
CA ARG A 356 49.41 -26.16 -14.45
C ARG A 356 48.41 -27.29 -14.71
N GLY A 357 48.60 -28.46 -14.09
CA GLY A 357 47.73 -29.61 -14.29
C GLY A 357 46.27 -29.33 -13.93
N TYR A 358 46.01 -28.65 -12.81
CA TYR A 358 44.66 -28.26 -12.43
C TYR A 358 44.04 -27.24 -13.40
N LEU A 359 44.78 -26.20 -13.80
CA LEU A 359 44.27 -25.18 -14.72
C LEU A 359 44.01 -25.73 -16.13
N GLU A 360 44.89 -26.60 -16.64
CA GLU A 360 44.66 -27.32 -17.90
C GLU A 360 43.40 -28.19 -17.82
N GLN A 361 43.17 -28.88 -16.70
CA GLN A 361 41.97 -29.68 -16.49
C GLN A 361 40.70 -28.80 -16.38
N SER A 362 40.79 -27.65 -15.71
CA SER A 362 39.70 -26.67 -15.67
C SER A 362 39.31 -26.23 -17.08
N ILE A 363 40.28 -25.89 -17.93
CA ILE A 363 40.05 -25.43 -19.31
C ILE A 363 39.45 -26.54 -20.16
N LYS A 364 39.95 -27.78 -20.03
CA LYS A 364 39.39 -28.95 -20.74
C LYS A 364 37.92 -29.19 -20.41
N LEU A 365 37.52 -28.98 -19.16
CA LEU A 365 36.14 -29.16 -18.71
C LEU A 365 35.25 -27.97 -19.09
N ARG A 366 35.76 -26.75 -18.92
CA ARG A 366 35.09 -25.52 -19.33
C ARG A 366 36.11 -24.42 -19.60
N GLU A 367 36.14 -23.98 -20.85
CA GLU A 367 36.93 -22.82 -21.24
C GLU A 367 36.37 -21.56 -20.57
N THR A 368 37.22 -20.84 -19.85
CA THR A 368 36.87 -19.54 -19.28
C THR A 368 38.04 -18.57 -19.45
N PRO A 369 37.78 -17.27 -19.69
CA PRO A 369 38.85 -16.27 -19.78
C PRO A 369 39.74 -16.25 -18.54
N GLN A 370 39.14 -16.45 -17.36
CA GLN A 370 39.84 -16.46 -16.08
C GLN A 370 40.84 -17.62 -15.96
N ALA A 371 40.44 -18.85 -16.35
CA ALA A 371 41.33 -20.00 -16.30
C ALA A 371 42.52 -19.84 -17.27
N TYR A 372 42.28 -19.27 -18.46
CA TYR A 372 43.34 -18.97 -19.42
C TYR A 372 44.31 -17.90 -18.91
N ALA A 373 43.81 -16.82 -18.30
CA ALA A 373 44.66 -15.78 -17.73
C ALA A 373 45.57 -16.32 -16.61
N GLU A 374 45.02 -17.12 -15.69
CA GLU A 374 45.80 -17.70 -14.59
C GLU A 374 46.80 -18.75 -15.08
N LEU A 375 46.46 -19.54 -16.10
CA LEU A 375 47.41 -20.46 -16.73
C LEU A 375 48.55 -19.71 -17.44
N ALA A 376 48.23 -18.58 -18.08
CA ALA A 376 49.23 -17.73 -18.71
C ALA A 376 50.22 -17.16 -17.70
N GLU A 377 49.75 -16.75 -16.50
CA GLU A 377 50.62 -16.33 -15.40
C GLU A 377 51.56 -17.46 -14.96
N VAL A 378 51.07 -18.70 -14.83
CA VAL A 378 51.91 -19.86 -14.51
C VAL A 378 52.99 -20.07 -15.56
N PHE A 379 52.65 -20.05 -16.85
CA PHE A 379 53.64 -20.19 -17.93
C PHE A 379 54.67 -19.05 -17.92
N ALA A 380 54.25 -17.81 -17.65
CA ALA A 380 55.17 -16.69 -17.52
C ALA A 380 56.17 -16.90 -16.36
N THR A 381 55.71 -17.38 -15.20
CA THR A 381 56.59 -17.67 -14.06
C THR A 381 57.58 -18.81 -14.31
N LEU A 382 57.24 -19.74 -15.21
CA LEU A 382 58.10 -20.85 -15.63
C LEU A 382 59.04 -20.48 -16.79
N GLY A 383 58.95 -19.27 -17.35
CA GLY A 383 59.74 -18.82 -18.50
C GLY A 383 59.22 -19.32 -19.86
N GLU A 384 58.02 -19.92 -19.91
CA GLU A 384 57.37 -20.44 -21.10
C GLU A 384 56.58 -19.35 -21.84
N THR A 385 57.27 -18.28 -22.29
CA THR A 385 56.64 -17.04 -22.78
C THR A 385 55.69 -17.25 -23.96
N LYS A 386 56.01 -18.16 -24.91
CA LYS A 386 55.15 -18.44 -26.07
C LYS A 386 53.78 -18.99 -25.65
N LEU A 387 53.79 -19.98 -24.75
CA LEU A 387 52.57 -20.60 -24.22
C LEU A 387 51.76 -19.61 -23.38
N SER A 388 52.43 -18.73 -22.63
CA SER A 388 51.77 -17.64 -21.91
C SER A 388 51.02 -16.70 -22.85
N ILE A 389 51.66 -16.23 -23.93
CA ILE A 389 51.04 -15.35 -24.93
C ILE A 389 49.84 -16.04 -25.60
N ASP A 390 49.98 -17.31 -25.98
CA ASP A 390 48.90 -18.07 -26.60
C ASP A 390 47.70 -18.21 -25.65
N CYS A 391 47.93 -18.44 -24.36
CA CYS A 391 46.87 -18.50 -23.35
C CYS A 391 46.18 -17.15 -23.18
N TYR A 392 46.92 -16.05 -23.08
CA TYR A 392 46.33 -14.70 -23.02
C TYR A 392 45.50 -14.40 -24.27
N LYS A 393 46.00 -14.75 -25.47
CA LYS A 393 45.28 -14.56 -26.72
C LYS A 393 43.95 -15.32 -26.72
N ARG A 394 43.94 -16.59 -26.31
CA ARG A 394 42.71 -17.39 -26.22
C ARG A 394 41.74 -16.82 -25.19
N GLY A 395 42.22 -16.44 -24.00
CA GLY A 395 41.40 -15.82 -22.97
C GLY A 395 40.75 -14.50 -23.44
N LEU A 396 41.50 -13.67 -24.17
CA LEU A 396 41.00 -12.44 -24.78
C LEU A 396 39.95 -12.71 -25.86
N LEU A 397 40.18 -13.67 -26.75
CA LEU A 397 39.22 -14.04 -27.80
C LEU A 397 37.90 -14.54 -27.21
N LEU A 398 37.94 -15.33 -26.13
CA LEU A 398 36.74 -15.77 -25.42
C LEU A 398 36.00 -14.58 -24.78
N SER A 399 36.73 -13.68 -24.11
CA SER A 399 36.10 -12.50 -23.49
C SER A 399 35.50 -11.53 -24.50
N ALA A 400 36.00 -11.49 -25.74
CA ALA A 400 35.49 -10.63 -26.82
C ALA A 400 34.44 -11.31 -27.70
N GLY A 401 34.32 -12.64 -27.64
CA GLY A 401 33.28 -13.41 -28.34
C GLY A 401 31.98 -13.56 -27.54
N ASP A 402 32.04 -13.44 -26.22
CA ASP A 402 30.89 -13.48 -25.29
C ASP A 402 30.19 -12.11 -25.11
N SER A 403 30.58 -11.08 -25.88
CA SER A 403 30.01 -9.71 -25.83
C SER A 403 29.01 -9.40 -26.93
#